data_AF-A0A7S3PWN9-F1
#
_entry.id   AF-A0A7S3PWN9-F1
#
_cell.length_a   1.000
_cell.length_b   1.000
_cell.length_c   1.000
_cell.angle_alpha   90.00
_cell.angle_beta   90.00
_cell.angle_gamma   90.00
#
_symmetry.space_group_name_H-M   'P 1'
#
loop_
_entity.id
_entity.type
_entity.pdbx_description
1 polymer ?
#
loop_
_entity_poly.entity_id
_entity_poly.type
_entity_poly.pdbx_seq_one_letter_code
_entity_poly.pdbx_strand_id
1 'polypeptide(L)'
;ITKKKMKFILSVNALYLLSFACNVVHISSFAPASNNFSNQTSFVARGAKYGPDDTETAPPAGAVNQIAEPTDEERTSFENLFSDVMACTDRDHLPSLVTKNIDLLMHVRGNGVMLFNEQLAKAQETGDEEIIERATAAVEYIVFFVETFVSQIANTDTSNKSLLGKIFKTVKSAEGDSSSLDRQEKLDAMIKAEKTNFTPGFLRHLEAVCRKIAGAKTMTPETAKMLEIMRTIQARIVEELGAHLGEGAQVLGQLLGYENSDERLAVLDAGLTVRGLEFALELKAMTQEALEGFEKMAGGVDPGLLAIVAEVDARIGEFISENE
;
A
#
# COMPACT_ATOMS: atom_id res chain seq x y z
N ILE A 1 2.76 2.65 -24.01
CA ILE A 1 3.38 1.92 -22.87
C ILE A 1 3.66 0.49 -23.33
N THR A 2 4.93 0.12 -23.46
CA THR A 2 5.36 -1.16 -24.06
C THR A 2 5.00 -2.36 -23.18
N LYS A 3 4.69 -3.52 -23.79
CA LYS A 3 4.32 -4.79 -23.09
C LYS A 3 5.28 -5.18 -21.95
N LYS A 4 6.55 -4.78 -22.02
CA LYS A 4 7.55 -4.98 -20.95
C LYS A 4 7.31 -4.13 -19.69
N LYS A 5 6.87 -2.87 -19.82
CA LYS A 5 6.54 -2.01 -18.66
C LYS A 5 5.24 -2.45 -17.96
N MET A 6 4.31 -3.04 -18.70
CA MET A 6 3.07 -3.58 -18.14
C MET A 6 3.32 -4.86 -17.32
N LYS A 7 4.22 -5.74 -17.79
CA LYS A 7 4.68 -6.92 -17.01
C LYS A 7 5.45 -6.54 -15.74
N PHE A 8 6.34 -5.55 -15.81
CA PHE A 8 7.09 -5.08 -14.63
C PHE A 8 6.19 -4.46 -13.54
N ILE A 9 5.16 -3.70 -13.92
CA ILE A 9 4.17 -3.18 -12.96
C ILE A 9 3.29 -4.31 -12.40
N LEU A 10 3.04 -5.36 -13.18
CA LEU A 10 2.36 -6.58 -12.73
C LEU A 10 3.23 -7.41 -11.77
N SER A 11 4.54 -7.53 -11.99
CA SER A 11 5.42 -8.34 -11.11
C SER A 11 5.74 -7.66 -9.78
N VAL A 12 5.91 -6.32 -9.75
CA VAL A 12 6.07 -5.57 -8.48
C VAL A 12 4.77 -5.56 -7.68
N ASN A 13 3.62 -5.43 -8.34
CA ASN A 13 2.33 -5.58 -7.66
C ASN A 13 2.06 -7.02 -7.24
N ALA A 14 2.52 -8.03 -8.00
CA ALA A 14 2.45 -9.43 -7.62
C ALA A 14 3.31 -9.68 -6.38
N LEU A 15 4.56 -9.20 -6.33
CA LEU A 15 5.44 -9.34 -5.16
C LEU A 15 4.92 -8.62 -3.92
N TYR A 16 4.23 -7.50 -4.11
CA TYR A 16 3.55 -6.81 -3.03
C TYR A 16 2.30 -7.57 -2.56
N LEU A 17 1.49 -8.12 -3.49
CA LEU A 17 0.37 -9.01 -3.18
C LEU A 17 0.84 -10.31 -2.50
N LEU A 18 2.01 -10.80 -2.86
CA LEU A 18 2.69 -11.98 -2.33
C LEU A 18 3.18 -11.72 -0.90
N SER A 19 3.96 -10.65 -0.66
CA SER A 19 4.36 -10.20 0.69
C SER A 19 3.15 -9.93 1.60
N PHE A 20 2.04 -9.49 1.02
CA PHE A 20 0.80 -9.22 1.72
C PHE A 20 -0.04 -10.47 2.02
N ALA A 21 0.01 -11.50 1.17
CA ALA A 21 -0.59 -12.81 1.43
C ALA A 21 0.08 -13.51 2.64
N CYS A 22 1.38 -13.27 2.86
CA CYS A 22 2.15 -13.81 3.98
C CYS A 22 1.55 -13.51 5.35
N ASN A 23 1.11 -12.27 5.55
CA ASN A 23 0.54 -11.81 6.83
C ASN A 23 -0.88 -12.37 7.10
N VAL A 24 -1.53 -12.95 6.08
CA VAL A 24 -2.92 -13.43 6.14
C VAL A 24 -3.00 -14.93 6.43
N VAL A 25 -2.07 -15.73 5.91
CA VAL A 25 -2.09 -17.21 6.04
C VAL A 25 -1.89 -17.67 7.50
N HIS A 26 -1.22 -16.87 8.33
CA HIS A 26 -0.88 -17.21 9.72
C HIS A 26 -2.08 -17.37 10.68
N ILE A 27 -3.32 -17.10 10.23
CA ILE A 27 -4.53 -17.08 11.10
C ILE A 27 -5.55 -18.14 10.72
N SER A 28 -5.55 -18.61 9.47
CA SER A 28 -6.45 -19.69 9.02
C SER A 28 -6.17 -21.05 9.68
N SER A 29 -5.06 -21.20 10.43
CA SER A 29 -4.66 -22.46 11.07
C SER A 29 -5.13 -22.63 12.53
N PHE A 30 -5.97 -21.74 13.07
CA PHE A 30 -6.57 -21.92 14.40
C PHE A 30 -8.11 -21.95 14.35
N ALA A 31 -8.67 -23.15 14.23
CA ALA A 31 -9.95 -23.51 14.82
C ALA A 31 -9.74 -24.86 15.54
N PRO A 32 -10.25 -25.07 16.78
CA PRO A 32 -11.71 -25.14 16.95
C PRO A 32 -12.27 -24.67 18.32
N ALA A 33 -13.61 -24.72 18.38
CA ALA A 33 -14.50 -24.98 19.53
C ALA A 33 -15.22 -23.79 20.22
N SER A 34 -16.54 -23.77 20.01
CA SER A 34 -17.62 -23.66 21.01
C SER A 34 -17.42 -22.73 22.21
N ASN A 35 -18.25 -21.67 22.30
CA ASN A 35 -19.22 -21.58 23.40
C ASN A 35 -20.27 -20.48 23.20
N ASN A 36 -21.50 -20.86 23.57
CA ASN A 36 -22.67 -20.01 23.73
C ASN A 36 -22.42 -18.84 24.68
N PHE A 37 -22.85 -17.63 24.32
CA PHE A 37 -23.36 -16.69 25.32
C PHE A 37 -24.34 -15.67 24.69
N SER A 38 -25.61 -15.81 25.08
CA SER A 38 -26.68 -14.85 24.89
C SER A 38 -26.56 -13.75 25.96
N ASN A 39 -26.54 -12.47 25.57
CA ASN A 39 -27.60 -11.52 25.93
C ASN A 39 -27.31 -10.08 25.47
N GLN A 40 -28.42 -9.49 25.01
CA GLN A 40 -28.79 -8.08 24.90
C GLN A 40 -27.91 -7.07 25.64
N THR A 41 -27.56 -5.98 24.97
CA THR A 41 -27.94 -4.63 25.42
C THR A 41 -27.81 -3.63 24.27
N SER A 42 -28.83 -2.78 24.17
CA SER A 42 -28.92 -1.60 23.31
C SER A 42 -27.74 -0.66 23.54
N PHE A 43 -27.10 -0.16 22.49
CA PHE A 43 -26.37 1.09 22.61
C PHE A 43 -26.45 1.99 21.38
N VAL A 44 -26.69 3.25 21.71
CA VAL A 44 -26.88 4.42 20.87
C VAL A 44 -25.64 4.69 20.05
N ALA A 45 -25.85 4.93 18.75
CA ALA A 45 -24.84 5.38 17.81
C ALA A 45 -24.19 6.69 18.29
N ARG A 46 -23.02 6.58 18.93
CA ARG A 46 -22.06 7.69 18.96
C ARG A 46 -21.17 7.53 17.75
N GLY A 47 -21.43 8.37 16.74
CA GLY A 47 -20.57 8.51 15.57
C GLY A 47 -19.15 8.81 16.01
N ALA A 48 -18.22 7.95 15.63
CA ALA A 48 -16.79 8.23 15.76
C ALA A 48 -16.47 9.42 14.83
N LYS A 49 -16.07 10.54 15.44
CA LYS A 49 -15.54 11.71 14.76
C LYS A 49 -14.26 11.32 14.03
N TYR A 50 -14.20 11.60 12.74
CA TYR A 50 -12.98 11.53 11.93
C TYR A 50 -12.42 12.95 11.78
N GLY A 51 -11.19 13.17 12.21
CA GLY A 51 -10.44 14.43 12.21
C GLY A 51 -9.24 14.32 13.16
N PRO A 52 -8.23 15.21 13.07
CA PRO A 52 -7.14 15.24 14.04
C PRO A 52 -7.70 15.36 15.46
N ASP A 53 -6.99 14.76 16.42
CA ASP A 53 -7.41 14.61 17.81
C ASP A 53 -7.63 15.99 18.47
N ASP A 54 -8.89 16.37 18.75
CA ASP A 54 -9.24 17.62 19.48
C ASP A 54 -8.84 17.55 20.98
N THR A 55 -7.93 16.65 21.36
CA THR A 55 -7.37 16.59 22.73
C THR A 55 -6.11 17.44 22.91
N GLU A 56 -5.74 18.26 21.92
CA GLU A 56 -4.95 19.45 22.21
C GLU A 56 -5.82 20.43 22.99
N THR A 57 -5.43 20.62 24.25
CA THR A 57 -5.93 21.67 25.13
C THR A 57 -5.91 22.97 24.35
N ALA A 58 -7.07 23.61 24.20
CA ALA A 58 -7.20 24.86 23.46
C ALA A 58 -6.04 25.81 23.81
N PRO A 59 -5.20 26.23 22.85
CA PRO A 59 -4.16 27.19 23.13
C PRO A 59 -4.83 28.47 23.64
N PRO A 60 -4.26 29.13 24.66
CA PRO A 60 -4.82 30.36 25.19
C PRO A 60 -5.08 31.34 24.03
N ALA A 61 -6.28 31.90 24.01
CA ALA A 61 -6.74 32.85 23.00
C ALA A 61 -5.72 34.00 22.90
N GLY A 62 -4.87 33.95 21.87
CA GLY A 62 -3.72 34.85 21.71
C GLY A 62 -2.55 34.31 20.89
N ALA A 63 -2.48 33.01 20.58
CA ALA A 63 -1.45 32.48 19.69
C ALA A 63 -1.78 32.81 18.22
N VAL A 64 -1.28 33.95 17.76
CA VAL A 64 -1.08 34.21 16.32
C VAL A 64 -0.30 33.02 15.76
N ASN A 65 -0.78 32.39 14.69
CA ASN A 65 -0.01 31.44 13.89
C ASN A 65 1.30 32.11 13.44
N GLN A 66 2.35 32.01 14.25
CA GLN A 66 3.68 32.36 13.82
C GLN A 66 4.10 31.27 12.85
N ILE A 67 4.09 31.63 11.57
CA ILE A 67 4.70 30.82 10.52
C ILE A 67 6.18 30.74 10.89
N ALA A 68 6.60 29.61 11.49
CA ALA A 68 7.99 29.40 11.88
C ALA A 68 8.84 29.47 10.61
N GLU A 69 9.94 30.24 10.59
CA GLU A 69 10.76 30.36 9.39
C GLU A 69 11.29 28.99 8.92
N PRO A 70 11.39 28.76 7.60
CA PRO A 70 11.96 27.53 7.07
C PRO A 70 13.43 27.43 7.50
N THR A 71 13.82 26.23 7.92
CA THR A 71 15.20 25.90 8.31
C THR A 71 16.15 26.01 7.13
N ASP A 72 17.45 26.21 7.39
CA ASP A 72 18.46 26.32 6.34
C ASP A 72 18.57 25.03 5.50
N GLU A 73 18.32 23.87 6.11
CA GLU A 73 18.28 22.57 5.43
C GLU A 73 17.08 22.47 4.48
N GLU A 74 15.90 22.93 4.89
CA GLU A 74 14.70 22.99 4.04
C GLU A 74 14.89 23.98 2.89
N ARG A 75 15.49 25.15 3.14
CA ARG A 75 15.81 26.14 2.11
C ARG A 75 16.75 25.55 1.06
N THR A 76 17.84 24.95 1.49
CA THR A 76 18.84 24.33 0.60
C THR A 76 18.23 23.18 -0.21
N SER A 77 17.43 22.33 0.44
CA SER A 77 16.79 21.20 -0.23
C SER A 77 15.76 21.65 -1.26
N PHE A 78 15.00 22.71 -0.94
CA PHE A 78 14.04 23.30 -1.85
C PHE A 78 14.71 24.01 -3.03
N GLU A 79 15.83 24.70 -2.79
CA GLU A 79 16.66 25.32 -3.84
C GLU A 79 17.18 24.31 -4.84
N ASN A 80 17.66 23.17 -4.35
CA ASN A 80 18.12 22.08 -5.21
C ASN A 80 16.97 21.54 -6.06
N LEU A 81 15.81 21.26 -5.46
CA LEU A 81 14.62 20.84 -6.21
C LEU A 81 14.20 21.87 -7.26
N PHE A 82 14.17 23.15 -6.89
CA PHE A 82 13.75 24.22 -7.78
C PHE A 82 14.70 24.36 -8.97
N SER A 83 16.01 24.32 -8.70
CA SER A 83 17.05 24.34 -9.73
C SER A 83 16.97 23.12 -10.64
N ASP A 84 16.73 21.93 -10.09
CA ASP A 84 16.57 20.70 -10.86
C ASP A 84 15.33 20.75 -11.77
N VAL A 85 14.21 21.31 -11.28
CA VAL A 85 12.99 21.51 -12.09
C VAL A 85 13.24 22.51 -13.22
N MET A 86 13.93 23.62 -12.93
CA MET A 86 14.29 24.62 -13.94
C MET A 86 15.28 24.08 -15.00
N ALA A 87 16.21 23.22 -14.60
CA ALA A 87 17.21 22.64 -15.48
C ALA A 87 16.67 21.43 -16.27
N CYS A 88 15.51 20.89 -15.90
CA CYS A 88 14.95 19.70 -16.52
C CYS A 88 14.41 20.00 -17.92
N THR A 89 15.15 19.56 -18.95
CA THR A 89 14.73 19.68 -20.35
C THR A 89 13.70 18.63 -20.75
N ASP A 90 13.63 17.51 -20.04
CA ASP A 90 12.74 16.40 -20.34
C ASP A 90 11.52 16.39 -19.42
N ARG A 91 10.36 16.75 -20.01
CA ARG A 91 9.09 16.85 -19.28
C ARG A 91 8.62 15.52 -18.69
N ASP A 92 9.05 14.38 -19.22
CA ASP A 92 8.65 13.07 -18.70
C ASP A 92 9.34 12.73 -17.36
N HIS A 93 10.45 13.39 -17.03
CA HIS A 93 11.17 13.20 -15.77
C HIS A 93 10.65 14.08 -14.63
N LEU A 94 9.99 15.18 -14.95
CA LEU A 94 9.47 16.14 -13.97
C LEU A 94 8.56 15.50 -12.90
N PRO A 95 7.59 14.62 -13.24
CA PRO A 95 6.76 13.97 -12.23
C PRO A 95 7.60 13.15 -11.24
N SER A 96 8.61 12.42 -11.72
CA SER A 96 9.46 11.62 -10.85
C SER A 96 10.33 12.49 -9.94
N LEU A 97 10.84 13.61 -10.45
CA LEU A 97 11.68 14.54 -9.70
C LEU A 97 10.89 15.17 -8.54
N VAL A 98 9.68 15.66 -8.82
CA VAL A 98 8.83 16.28 -7.80
C VAL A 98 8.29 15.23 -6.82
N THR A 99 7.96 14.02 -7.29
CA THR A 99 7.53 12.92 -6.40
C THR A 99 8.60 12.53 -5.38
N LYS A 100 9.88 12.49 -5.77
CA LYS A 100 10.99 12.16 -4.84
C LYS A 100 11.13 13.17 -3.70
N ASN A 101 10.65 14.39 -3.92
CA ASN A 101 10.74 15.49 -2.97
C ASN A 101 9.36 15.86 -2.39
N ILE A 102 8.37 14.96 -2.49
CA ILE A 102 7.01 15.26 -2.04
C ILE A 102 6.93 15.47 -0.54
N ASP A 103 7.74 14.77 0.26
CA ASP A 103 7.77 14.92 1.71
C ASP A 103 8.25 16.32 2.11
N LEU A 104 9.28 16.83 1.42
CA LEU A 104 9.74 18.21 1.58
C LEU A 104 8.59 19.17 1.24
N LEU A 105 7.99 19.05 0.05
CA LEU A 105 6.92 19.94 -0.41
C LEU A 105 5.68 19.93 0.51
N MET A 106 5.37 18.78 1.11
CA MET A 106 4.29 18.65 2.09
C MET A 106 4.66 19.18 3.47
N HIS A 107 5.94 19.15 3.86
CA HIS A 107 6.44 19.72 5.12
C HIS A 107 6.54 21.24 5.08
N VAL A 108 6.84 21.85 3.92
CA VAL A 108 6.92 23.32 3.78
C VAL A 108 5.53 24.00 3.83
N ARG A 109 4.50 23.34 4.38
CA ARG A 109 3.12 23.82 4.41
C ARG A 109 3.01 25.08 5.28
N GLY A 110 2.90 26.23 4.63
CA GLY A 110 2.87 27.56 5.25
C GLY A 110 4.08 28.43 4.89
N ASN A 111 5.27 27.82 4.78
CA ASN A 111 6.52 28.48 4.37
C ASN A 111 6.78 28.43 2.86
N GLY A 112 6.09 27.56 2.12
CA GLY A 112 6.37 27.31 0.70
C GLY A 112 6.26 28.58 -0.14
N VAL A 113 5.28 29.45 0.19
CA VAL A 113 5.12 30.75 -0.47
C VAL A 113 6.35 31.64 -0.27
N MET A 114 6.97 31.62 0.92
CA MET A 114 8.21 32.36 1.15
C MET A 114 9.36 31.81 0.32
N LEU A 115 9.53 30.49 0.27
CA LEU A 115 10.59 29.86 -0.53
C LEU A 115 10.40 30.10 -2.04
N PHE A 116 9.18 29.99 -2.56
CA PHE A 116 8.88 30.30 -3.95
C PHE A 116 9.17 31.78 -4.27
N ASN A 117 8.75 32.70 -3.39
CA ASN A 117 9.01 34.13 -3.57
C ASN A 117 10.51 34.45 -3.50
N GLU A 118 11.28 33.77 -2.64
CA GLU A 118 12.74 33.91 -2.57
C GLU A 118 13.40 33.48 -3.88
N GLN A 119 12.99 32.34 -4.45
CA GLN A 119 13.52 31.87 -5.73
C GLN A 119 13.12 32.77 -6.92
N LEU A 120 11.88 33.27 -6.93
CA LEU A 120 11.42 34.24 -7.93
C LEU A 120 12.17 35.56 -7.82
N ALA A 121 12.44 36.06 -6.61
CA ALA A 121 13.23 37.26 -6.39
C ALA A 121 14.67 37.07 -6.90
N LYS A 122 15.31 35.92 -6.61
CA LYS A 122 16.64 35.58 -7.15
C LYS A 122 16.65 35.56 -8.68
N ALA A 123 15.62 35.02 -9.30
CA ALA A 123 15.47 35.05 -10.76
C ALA A 123 15.29 36.49 -11.29
N GLN A 124 14.48 37.31 -10.62
CA GLN A 124 14.25 38.71 -11.00
C GLN A 124 15.51 39.57 -10.89
N GLU A 125 16.37 39.32 -9.90
CA GLU A 125 17.65 40.02 -9.72
C GLU A 125 18.62 39.78 -10.87
N THR A 126 18.49 38.67 -11.61
CA THR A 126 19.33 38.42 -12.80
C THR A 126 18.99 39.36 -13.98
N GLY A 127 17.77 39.91 -14.02
CA GLY A 127 17.28 40.75 -15.10
C GLY A 127 17.07 40.04 -16.45
N ASP A 128 17.23 38.71 -16.49
CA ASP A 128 17.03 37.89 -17.69
C ASP A 128 15.58 37.40 -17.76
N GLU A 129 14.87 37.87 -18.78
CA GLU A 129 13.45 37.57 -19.00
C GLU A 129 13.20 36.07 -19.21
N GLU A 130 14.15 35.34 -19.82
CA GLU A 130 14.02 33.90 -20.05
C GLU A 130 14.17 33.09 -18.75
N ILE A 131 15.05 33.54 -17.85
CA ILE A 131 15.24 32.92 -16.54
C ILE A 131 14.00 33.17 -15.67
N ILE A 132 13.43 34.37 -15.72
CA ILE A 132 12.21 34.73 -14.99
C ILE A 132 11.02 33.90 -15.48
N GLU A 133 10.85 33.72 -16.79
CA GLU A 133 9.79 32.89 -17.36
C GLU A 133 9.94 31.42 -16.94
N ARG A 134 11.16 30.87 -17.03
CA ARG A 134 11.44 29.50 -16.59
C ARG A 134 11.22 29.28 -15.10
N ALA A 135 11.64 30.23 -14.25
CA ALA A 135 11.40 30.19 -12.82
C ALA A 135 9.90 30.20 -12.51
N THR A 136 9.13 31.07 -13.18
CA THR A 136 7.67 31.14 -13.03
C THR A 136 7.00 29.83 -13.43
N ALA A 137 7.36 29.26 -14.58
CA ALA A 137 6.85 27.98 -15.03
C ALA A 137 7.20 26.82 -14.08
N ALA A 138 8.38 26.84 -13.45
CA ALA A 138 8.79 25.86 -12.45
C ALA A 138 7.92 25.94 -11.19
N VAL A 139 7.63 27.16 -10.69
CA VAL A 139 6.70 27.37 -9.57
C VAL A 139 5.32 26.82 -9.91
N GLU A 140 4.75 27.23 -11.05
CA GLU A 140 3.43 26.79 -11.50
C GLU A 140 3.34 25.27 -11.60
N TYR A 141 4.38 24.62 -12.16
CA TYR A 141 4.43 23.18 -12.26
C TYR A 141 4.44 22.49 -10.90
N ILE A 142 5.32 22.92 -9.98
CA ILE A 142 5.42 22.32 -8.64
C ILE A 142 4.09 22.48 -7.89
N VAL A 143 3.49 23.68 -7.92
CA VAL A 143 2.19 23.94 -7.27
C VAL A 143 1.10 23.06 -7.87
N PHE A 144 0.96 23.05 -9.20
CA PHE A 144 -0.02 22.22 -9.91
C PHE A 144 0.15 20.74 -9.59
N PHE A 145 1.39 20.25 -9.54
CA PHE A 145 1.69 18.87 -9.21
C PHE A 145 1.25 18.54 -7.78
N VAL A 146 1.61 19.37 -6.80
CA VAL A 146 1.25 19.16 -5.38
C VAL A 146 -0.27 19.19 -5.19
N GLU A 147 -0.97 20.16 -5.80
CA GLU A 147 -2.43 20.24 -5.75
C GLU A 147 -3.10 18.99 -6.35
N THR A 148 -2.62 18.57 -7.52
CA THR A 148 -3.11 17.35 -8.19
C THR A 148 -2.84 16.11 -7.33
N PHE A 149 -1.65 16.01 -6.76
CA PHE A 149 -1.24 14.90 -5.90
C PHE A 149 -2.12 14.81 -4.64
N VAL A 150 -2.31 15.92 -3.93
CA VAL A 150 -3.17 15.98 -2.73
C VAL A 150 -4.61 15.64 -3.09
N SER A 151 -5.12 16.17 -4.20
CA SER A 151 -6.48 15.88 -4.68
C SER A 151 -6.66 14.39 -5.01
N GLN A 152 -5.68 13.77 -5.67
CA GLN A 152 -5.70 12.34 -5.96
C GLN A 152 -5.64 11.47 -4.71
N ILE A 153 -4.83 11.84 -3.72
CA ILE A 153 -4.79 11.14 -2.43
C ILE A 153 -6.14 11.24 -1.73
N ALA A 154 -6.73 12.43 -1.64
CA ALA A 154 -8.03 12.63 -1.00
C ALA A 154 -9.15 11.84 -1.69
N ASN A 155 -9.16 11.81 -3.03
CA ASN A 155 -10.11 11.03 -3.80
C ASN A 155 -9.92 9.53 -3.60
N THR A 156 -8.68 9.06 -3.55
CA THR A 156 -8.33 7.65 -3.31
C THR A 156 -8.73 7.22 -1.90
N ASP A 157 -8.46 8.04 -0.89
CA ASP A 157 -8.87 7.80 0.50
C ASP A 157 -10.39 7.75 0.64
N THR A 158 -11.11 8.68 -0.02
CA THR A 158 -12.58 8.68 -0.04
C THR A 158 -13.14 7.42 -0.72
N SER A 159 -12.54 7.01 -1.84
CA SER A 159 -12.89 5.77 -2.54
C SER A 159 -12.66 4.54 -1.65
N ASN A 160 -11.50 4.46 -1.00
CA ASN A 160 -11.14 3.36 -0.09
C ASN A 160 -12.11 3.29 1.11
N LYS A 161 -12.44 4.43 1.71
CA LYS A 161 -13.43 4.51 2.80
C LYS A 161 -14.82 4.07 2.34
N SER A 162 -15.24 4.44 1.14
CA SER A 162 -16.51 4.01 0.55
C SER A 162 -16.54 2.49 0.35
N LEU A 163 -15.47 1.90 -0.19
CA LEU A 163 -15.34 0.44 -0.34
C LEU A 163 -15.37 -0.29 1.01
N LEU A 164 -14.62 0.18 2.00
CA LEU A 164 -14.69 -0.36 3.36
C LEU A 164 -16.10 -0.23 3.95
N GLY A 165 -16.76 0.90 3.75
CA GLY A 165 -18.14 1.13 4.17
C GLY A 165 -19.11 0.12 3.54
N LYS A 166 -18.99 -0.16 2.24
CA LYS A 166 -19.76 -1.19 1.55
C LYS A 166 -19.49 -2.58 2.15
N ILE A 167 -18.22 -2.93 2.35
CA ILE A 167 -17.82 -4.20 2.96
C ILE A 167 -18.44 -4.35 4.35
N PHE A 168 -18.28 -3.37 5.24
CA PHE A 168 -18.86 -3.42 6.58
C PHE A 168 -20.38 -3.49 6.57
N LYS A 169 -21.03 -2.78 5.63
CA LYS A 169 -22.48 -2.85 5.48
C LYS A 169 -22.92 -4.26 5.09
N THR A 170 -22.26 -4.89 4.11
CA THR A 170 -22.54 -6.28 3.70
C THR A 170 -22.35 -7.26 4.85
N VAL A 171 -21.25 -7.11 5.59
CA VAL A 171 -20.90 -7.94 6.75
C VAL A 171 -21.92 -7.79 7.88
N LYS A 172 -22.37 -6.57 8.21
CA LYS A 172 -23.37 -6.29 9.26
C LYS A 172 -24.78 -6.69 8.86
N SER A 173 -25.18 -6.43 7.61
CA SER A 173 -26.51 -6.81 7.11
C SER A 173 -26.73 -8.32 7.09
N ALA A 174 -25.67 -9.12 7.16
CA ALA A 174 -25.72 -10.56 7.27
C ALA A 174 -25.75 -11.10 8.72
N GLU A 175 -25.66 -10.24 9.75
CA GLU A 175 -25.78 -10.64 11.17
C GLU A 175 -27.24 -10.81 11.64
N GLY A 176 -28.22 -10.37 10.84
CA GLY A 176 -29.61 -10.27 11.26
C GLY A 176 -30.50 -11.51 11.09
N ASP A 177 -30.19 -12.45 10.18
CA ASP A 177 -31.05 -13.63 9.94
C ASP A 177 -30.47 -14.68 8.95
N SER A 178 -29.17 -14.61 8.62
CA SER A 178 -28.56 -15.43 7.56
C SER A 178 -27.49 -16.37 8.09
N SER A 179 -27.38 -17.56 7.49
CA SER A 179 -26.35 -18.55 7.84
C SER A 179 -24.94 -17.98 7.60
N SER A 180 -23.91 -18.53 8.25
CA SER A 180 -22.52 -18.08 8.02
C SER A 180 -22.10 -18.21 6.56
N LEU A 181 -22.68 -19.18 5.84
CA LEU A 181 -22.48 -19.39 4.41
C LEU A 181 -23.08 -18.25 3.57
N ASP A 182 -24.33 -17.86 3.83
CA ASP A 182 -24.98 -16.75 3.12
C ASP A 182 -24.23 -15.42 3.29
N ARG A 183 -23.64 -15.20 4.47
CA ARG A 183 -22.79 -14.03 4.74
C ARG A 183 -21.55 -14.02 3.85
N GLN A 184 -20.93 -15.19 3.70
CA GLN A 184 -19.71 -15.36 2.92
C GLN A 184 -19.99 -15.23 1.42
N GLU A 185 -21.06 -15.85 0.93
CA GLU A 185 -21.48 -15.70 -0.47
C GLU A 185 -21.80 -14.25 -0.85
N LYS A 186 -22.47 -13.50 0.03
CA LYS A 186 -22.74 -12.07 -0.19
C LYS A 186 -21.47 -11.23 -0.21
N LEU A 187 -20.49 -11.57 0.64
CA LEU A 187 -19.20 -10.89 0.65
C LEU A 187 -18.43 -11.18 -0.64
N ASP A 188 -18.37 -12.44 -1.06
CA ASP A 188 -17.68 -12.87 -2.28
C ASP A 188 -18.32 -12.26 -3.53
N ALA A 189 -19.66 -12.21 -3.59
CA ALA A 189 -20.39 -11.55 -4.68
C ALA A 189 -20.08 -10.05 -4.76
N MET A 190 -19.98 -9.37 -3.61
CA MET A 190 -19.63 -7.95 -3.55
C MET A 190 -18.17 -7.72 -3.95
N ILE A 191 -17.24 -8.56 -3.48
CA ILE A 191 -15.83 -8.50 -3.86
C ILE A 191 -15.68 -8.69 -5.38
N LYS A 192 -16.39 -9.66 -5.95
CA LYS A 192 -16.37 -9.90 -7.40
C LYS A 192 -16.95 -8.72 -8.19
N ALA A 193 -18.02 -8.10 -7.68
CA ALA A 193 -18.65 -6.94 -8.33
C ALA A 193 -17.76 -5.69 -8.30
N GLU A 194 -17.00 -5.49 -7.21
CA GLU A 194 -16.14 -4.32 -7.00
C GLU A 194 -14.67 -4.58 -7.40
N LYS A 195 -14.39 -5.68 -8.13
CA LYS A 195 -13.03 -6.14 -8.47
C LYS A 195 -12.12 -5.05 -9.02
N THR A 196 -12.64 -4.19 -9.90
CA THR A 196 -11.87 -3.11 -10.55
C THR A 196 -11.47 -2.00 -9.60
N ASN A 197 -12.12 -1.91 -8.44
CA ASN A 197 -11.91 -0.88 -7.44
C ASN A 197 -10.89 -1.32 -6.37
N PHE A 198 -10.54 -2.62 -6.33
CA PHE A 198 -9.45 -3.10 -5.48
C PHE A 198 -8.10 -2.81 -6.14
N THR A 199 -7.35 -1.93 -5.50
CA THR A 199 -6.00 -1.55 -5.92
C THR A 199 -4.98 -1.98 -4.87
N PRO A 200 -3.69 -2.08 -5.23
CA PRO A 200 -2.62 -2.22 -4.24
C PRO A 200 -2.62 -1.10 -3.18
N GLY A 201 -3.11 0.10 -3.53
CA GLY A 201 -3.31 1.20 -2.58
C GLY A 201 -4.42 0.92 -1.57
N PHE A 202 -5.52 0.30 -2.00
CA PHE A 202 -6.60 -0.14 -1.12
C PHE A 202 -6.12 -1.20 -0.12
N LEU A 203 -5.32 -2.18 -0.57
CA LEU A 203 -4.76 -3.20 0.31
C LEU A 203 -3.82 -2.62 1.38
N ARG A 204 -2.97 -1.66 1.01
CA ARG A 204 -2.15 -0.90 1.97
C ARG A 204 -3.00 -0.17 3.01
N HIS A 205 -4.09 0.46 2.56
CA HIS A 205 -5.03 1.11 3.45
C HIS A 205 -5.68 0.10 4.42
N LEU A 206 -6.11 -1.05 3.91
CA LEU A 206 -6.70 -2.13 4.72
C LEU A 206 -5.73 -2.65 5.79
N GLU A 207 -4.46 -2.85 5.43
CA GLU A 207 -3.43 -3.30 6.37
C GLU A 207 -3.07 -2.23 7.39
N ALA A 208 -2.98 -0.95 7.00
CA ALA A 208 -2.80 0.13 7.96
C ALA A 208 -3.91 0.13 9.04
N VAL A 209 -5.16 -0.15 8.62
CA VAL A 209 -6.29 -0.32 9.55
C VAL A 209 -6.11 -1.56 10.42
N CYS A 210 -5.74 -2.71 9.86
CA CYS A 210 -5.47 -3.93 10.62
C CYS A 210 -4.35 -3.73 11.67
N ARG A 211 -3.24 -3.10 11.29
CA ARG A 211 -2.11 -2.79 12.21
C ARG A 211 -2.56 -1.85 13.33
N LYS A 212 -3.36 -0.83 13.01
CA LYS A 212 -3.89 0.10 14.01
C LYS A 212 -4.81 -0.59 15.02
N ILE A 213 -5.65 -1.51 14.57
CA ILE A 213 -6.52 -2.29 15.46
C ILE A 213 -5.68 -3.24 16.33
N ALA A 214 -4.70 -3.93 15.73
CA ALA A 214 -3.82 -4.85 16.45
C ALA A 214 -2.93 -4.14 17.49
N GLY A 215 -2.48 -2.92 17.20
CA GLY A 215 -1.65 -2.11 18.11
C GLY A 215 -2.42 -1.32 19.18
N ALA A 216 -3.74 -1.50 19.30
CA ALA A 216 -4.53 -0.81 20.30
C ALA A 216 -4.17 -1.28 21.72
N LYS A 217 -3.97 -0.33 22.67
CA LYS A 217 -3.63 -0.61 24.08
C LYS A 217 -4.64 -1.52 24.80
N THR A 218 -5.88 -1.56 24.33
CA THR A 218 -6.94 -2.40 24.87
C THR A 218 -7.67 -3.10 23.74
N MET A 219 -7.53 -4.42 23.66
CA MET A 219 -8.27 -5.28 22.75
C MET A 219 -9.57 -5.74 23.42
N THR A 220 -10.71 -5.23 22.96
CA THR A 220 -12.03 -5.74 23.34
C THR A 220 -12.43 -6.90 22.42
N PRO A 221 -13.37 -7.77 22.85
CA PRO A 221 -13.90 -8.85 21.99
C PRO A 221 -14.43 -8.35 20.64
N GLU A 222 -15.04 -7.15 20.62
CA GLU A 222 -15.53 -6.52 19.40
C GLU A 222 -14.38 -6.09 18.49
N THR A 223 -13.30 -5.53 19.03
CA THR A 223 -12.12 -5.16 18.23
C THR A 223 -11.37 -6.38 17.70
N ALA A 224 -11.36 -7.49 18.45
CA ALA A 224 -10.78 -8.76 18.00
C ALA A 224 -11.60 -9.35 16.83
N LYS A 225 -12.92 -9.41 16.98
CA LYS A 225 -13.84 -9.83 15.91
C LYS A 225 -13.72 -8.94 14.67
N MET A 226 -13.56 -7.63 14.86
CA MET A 226 -13.34 -6.69 13.76
C MET A 226 -12.03 -6.97 13.02
N LEU A 227 -10.94 -7.23 13.74
CA LEU A 227 -9.65 -7.57 13.15
C LEU A 227 -9.72 -8.87 12.34
N GLU A 228 -10.39 -9.90 12.89
CA GLU A 228 -10.61 -11.18 12.21
C GLU A 228 -11.40 -11.01 10.90
N ILE A 229 -12.50 -10.25 10.95
CA ILE A 229 -13.30 -9.91 9.77
C ILE A 229 -12.42 -9.18 8.73
N MET A 230 -11.65 -8.18 9.15
CA MET A 230 -10.80 -7.39 8.26
C MET A 230 -9.72 -8.24 7.58
N ARG A 231 -9.11 -9.19 8.31
CA ARG A 231 -8.15 -10.12 7.75
C ARG A 231 -8.78 -11.15 6.80
N THR A 232 -10.03 -11.54 7.07
CA THR A 232 -10.80 -12.41 6.16
C THR A 232 -11.10 -11.69 4.85
N ILE A 233 -11.54 -10.43 4.90
CA ILE A 233 -11.76 -9.57 3.72
C ILE A 233 -10.44 -9.40 2.95
N GLN A 234 -9.35 -9.15 3.68
CA GLN A 234 -8.01 -9.03 3.11
C GLN A 234 -7.63 -10.27 2.29
N ALA A 235 -7.81 -11.47 2.86
CA ALA A 235 -7.57 -12.74 2.17
C ALA A 235 -8.36 -12.86 0.86
N ARG A 236 -9.67 -12.58 0.91
CA ARG A 236 -10.57 -12.71 -0.23
C ARG A 236 -10.25 -11.74 -1.35
N ILE A 237 -9.84 -10.51 -1.03
CA ILE A 237 -9.44 -9.54 -2.06
C ILE A 237 -8.13 -9.96 -2.71
N VAL A 238 -7.17 -10.48 -1.94
CA VAL A 238 -5.91 -11.00 -2.47
C VAL A 238 -6.16 -12.19 -3.38
N GLU A 239 -7.04 -13.12 -2.99
CA GLU A 239 -7.45 -14.25 -3.81
C GLU A 239 -8.08 -13.80 -5.13
N GLU A 240 -9.00 -12.82 -5.10
CA GLU A 240 -9.66 -12.31 -6.30
C GLU A 240 -8.70 -11.55 -7.24
N LEU A 241 -7.72 -10.82 -6.69
CA LEU A 241 -6.65 -10.17 -7.46
C LEU A 241 -5.63 -11.18 -7.99
N GLY A 242 -5.33 -12.22 -7.20
CA GLY A 242 -4.43 -13.32 -7.49
C GLY A 242 -4.96 -14.31 -8.53
N ALA A 243 -6.28 -14.43 -8.66
CA ALA A 243 -6.92 -15.32 -9.63
C ALA A 243 -6.49 -15.06 -11.10
N HIS A 244 -6.03 -13.85 -11.40
CA HIS A 244 -5.50 -13.48 -12.74
C HIS A 244 -3.97 -13.59 -12.86
N LEU A 245 -3.26 -13.82 -11.74
CA LEU A 245 -1.80 -13.91 -11.68
C LEU A 245 -1.26 -15.33 -11.88
N GLY A 246 -2.15 -16.33 -11.97
CA GLY A 246 -1.78 -17.74 -12.13
C GLY A 246 -1.65 -18.48 -10.80
N GLU A 247 -1.72 -19.81 -10.84
CA GLU A 247 -1.68 -20.66 -9.65
C GLU A 247 -0.32 -20.56 -8.95
N GLY A 248 0.78 -20.39 -9.69
CA GLY A 248 2.10 -20.24 -9.07
C GLY A 248 2.25 -18.96 -8.26
N ALA A 249 1.60 -17.87 -8.64
CA ALA A 249 1.59 -16.65 -7.82
C ALA A 249 0.83 -16.87 -6.50
N GLN A 250 -0.24 -17.64 -6.50
CA GLN A 250 -0.95 -17.98 -5.26
C GLN A 250 -0.08 -18.83 -4.33
N VAL A 251 0.59 -19.85 -4.87
CA VAL A 251 1.47 -20.74 -4.09
C VAL A 251 2.67 -19.99 -3.55
N LEU A 252 3.32 -19.16 -4.36
CA LEU A 252 4.45 -18.35 -3.90
C LEU A 252 4.03 -17.43 -2.74
N GLY A 253 2.80 -16.89 -2.75
CA GLY A 253 2.30 -16.02 -1.69
C GLY A 253 2.07 -16.76 -0.38
N GLN A 254 1.61 -17.99 -0.47
CA GLN A 254 1.49 -18.89 0.67
C GLN A 254 2.87 -19.24 1.24
N LEU A 255 3.83 -19.61 0.38
CA LEU A 255 5.19 -19.99 0.77
C LEU A 255 5.89 -18.86 1.54
N LEU A 256 5.78 -17.63 1.05
CA LEU A 256 6.38 -16.47 1.71
C LEU A 256 5.77 -16.20 3.11
N GLY A 257 4.59 -16.75 3.41
CA GLY A 257 3.93 -16.65 4.71
C GLY A 257 4.43 -17.62 5.79
N TYR A 258 5.21 -18.63 5.42
CA TYR A 258 5.81 -19.54 6.38
C TYR A 258 7.08 -18.92 6.97
N GLU A 259 7.09 -18.68 8.28
CA GLU A 259 8.27 -18.16 8.99
C GLU A 259 9.38 -19.20 9.08
N ASN A 260 9.01 -20.47 9.22
CA ASN A 260 9.93 -21.60 9.29
C ASN A 260 10.34 -22.06 7.87
N SER A 261 11.65 -22.07 7.61
CA SER A 261 12.22 -22.49 6.33
C SER A 261 11.93 -23.96 6.01
N ASP A 262 12.05 -24.87 6.97
CA ASP A 262 11.80 -26.31 6.75
C ASP A 262 10.33 -26.56 6.39
N GLU A 263 9.39 -25.89 7.07
CA GLU A 263 7.96 -26.01 6.76
C GLU A 263 7.64 -25.44 5.36
N ARG A 264 8.21 -24.28 5.03
CA ARG A 264 8.06 -23.66 3.72
C ARG A 264 8.55 -24.58 2.60
N LEU A 265 9.75 -25.13 2.74
CA LEU A 265 10.36 -26.01 1.75
C LEU A 265 9.60 -27.33 1.64
N ALA A 266 9.11 -27.89 2.75
CA ALA A 266 8.26 -29.09 2.72
C ALA A 266 6.94 -28.86 1.95
N VAL A 267 6.30 -27.71 2.14
CA VAL A 267 5.07 -27.33 1.41
C VAL A 267 5.37 -27.09 -0.07
N LEU A 268 6.49 -26.43 -0.38
CA LEU A 268 6.96 -26.25 -1.75
C LEU A 268 7.17 -27.60 -2.44
N ASP A 269 7.90 -28.52 -1.82
CA ASP A 269 8.21 -29.84 -2.37
C ASP A 269 6.95 -30.67 -2.62
N ALA A 270 6.00 -30.65 -1.67
CA ALA A 270 4.69 -31.27 -1.87
C ALA A 270 3.95 -30.67 -3.06
N GLY A 271 3.98 -29.33 -3.20
CA GLY A 271 3.37 -28.61 -4.30
C GLY A 271 3.99 -28.95 -5.66
N LEU A 272 5.33 -29.00 -5.73
CA LEU A 272 6.09 -29.37 -6.93
C LEU A 272 5.82 -30.82 -7.32
N THR A 273 5.80 -31.74 -6.35
CA THR A 273 5.55 -33.16 -6.59
C THR A 273 4.15 -33.42 -7.15
N VAL A 274 3.13 -32.72 -6.63
CA VAL A 274 1.73 -32.92 -7.05
C VAL A 274 1.47 -32.31 -8.43
N ARG A 275 2.05 -31.13 -8.72
CA ARG A 275 1.74 -30.37 -9.94
C ARG A 275 2.73 -30.62 -11.09
N GLY A 276 3.91 -31.15 -10.77
CA GLY A 276 4.90 -31.56 -11.76
C GLY A 276 5.71 -30.43 -12.39
N LEU A 277 6.44 -30.79 -13.45
CA LEU A 277 7.47 -29.97 -14.06
C LEU A 277 6.93 -28.65 -14.67
N GLU A 278 5.76 -28.68 -15.31
CA GLU A 278 5.17 -27.46 -15.90
C GLU A 278 4.93 -26.37 -14.85
N PHE A 279 4.41 -26.76 -13.68
CA PHE A 279 4.22 -25.85 -12.56
C PHE A 279 5.55 -25.37 -11.98
N ALA A 280 6.55 -26.24 -11.87
CA ALA A 280 7.89 -25.86 -11.42
C ALA A 280 8.51 -24.79 -12.32
N LEU A 281 8.38 -24.93 -13.64
CA LEU A 281 8.86 -23.95 -14.63
C LEU A 281 8.13 -22.60 -14.53
N GLU A 282 6.80 -22.62 -14.32
CA GLU A 282 6.02 -21.40 -14.08
C GLU A 282 6.52 -20.68 -12.81
N LEU A 283 6.64 -21.42 -11.70
CA LEU A 283 7.08 -20.89 -10.42
C LEU A 283 8.50 -20.32 -10.51
N LYS A 284 9.40 -21.00 -11.23
CA LYS A 284 10.78 -20.58 -11.49
C LYS A 284 10.84 -19.26 -12.26
N ALA A 285 10.02 -19.11 -13.30
CA ALA A 285 9.99 -17.88 -14.08
C ALA A 285 9.55 -16.68 -13.20
N MET A 286 8.62 -16.89 -12.27
CA MET A 286 8.16 -15.85 -11.36
C MET A 286 9.21 -15.48 -10.30
N THR A 287 9.87 -16.45 -9.68
CA THR A 287 10.91 -16.18 -8.68
C THR A 287 12.11 -15.49 -9.31
N GLN A 288 12.49 -15.84 -10.53
CA GLN A 288 13.52 -15.13 -11.29
C GLN A 288 13.14 -13.70 -11.62
N GLU A 289 11.92 -13.48 -12.14
CA GLU A 289 11.44 -12.12 -12.43
C GLU A 289 11.40 -11.26 -11.16
N ALA A 290 11.09 -11.87 -10.02
CA ALA A 290 11.10 -11.21 -8.72
C ALA A 290 12.50 -10.79 -8.26
N LEU A 291 13.46 -11.71 -8.32
CA LEU A 291 14.85 -11.44 -7.96
C LEU A 291 15.46 -10.34 -8.85
N GLU A 292 15.23 -10.41 -10.16
CA GLU A 292 15.63 -9.34 -11.08
C GLU A 292 14.95 -7.99 -10.77
N GLY A 293 13.70 -8.02 -10.32
CA GLY A 293 12.96 -6.83 -9.90
C GLY A 293 13.57 -6.21 -8.65
N PHE A 294 14.01 -7.04 -7.70
CA PHE A 294 14.65 -6.60 -6.46
C PHE A 294 15.98 -5.88 -6.72
N GLU A 295 16.80 -6.37 -7.63
CA GLU A 295 18.07 -5.72 -8.02
C GLU A 295 17.87 -4.32 -8.61
N LYS A 296 16.72 -4.06 -9.24
CA LYS A 296 16.41 -2.80 -9.92
C LYS A 296 15.77 -1.76 -9.00
N MET A 297 15.45 -2.09 -7.75
CA MET A 297 14.78 -1.15 -6.83
C MET A 297 15.77 -0.19 -6.15
N ALA A 298 15.62 1.10 -6.46
CA ALA A 298 16.32 2.19 -5.78
C ALA A 298 15.69 2.40 -4.39
N GLY A 299 16.30 1.83 -3.36
CA GLY A 299 15.81 1.85 -1.97
C GLY A 299 16.06 0.55 -1.21
N GLY A 300 16.51 -0.50 -1.91
CA GLY A 300 16.74 -1.82 -1.33
C GLY A 300 15.44 -2.60 -1.15
N VAL A 301 15.59 -3.91 -0.98
CA VAL A 301 14.51 -4.83 -0.65
C VAL A 301 14.76 -5.37 0.75
N ASP A 302 13.68 -5.70 1.46
CA ASP A 302 13.81 -6.40 2.73
C ASP A 302 14.72 -7.63 2.58
N PRO A 303 15.85 -7.71 3.33
CA PRO A 303 16.79 -8.81 3.18
C PRO A 303 16.18 -10.17 3.50
N GLY A 304 15.19 -10.22 4.41
CA GLY A 304 14.46 -11.43 4.75
C GLY A 304 13.65 -11.94 3.56
N LEU A 305 12.85 -11.08 2.93
CA LEU A 305 12.08 -11.39 1.74
C LEU A 305 12.98 -11.86 0.59
N LEU A 306 14.09 -11.16 0.36
CA LEU A 306 15.05 -11.54 -0.68
C LEU A 306 15.64 -12.93 -0.43
N ALA A 307 16.02 -13.24 0.82
CA ALA A 307 16.53 -14.55 1.20
C ALA A 307 15.50 -15.66 0.98
N ILE A 308 14.23 -15.42 1.34
CA ILE A 308 13.16 -16.41 1.16
C ILE A 308 12.91 -16.67 -0.34
N VAL A 309 12.81 -15.63 -1.16
CA VAL A 309 12.56 -15.79 -2.60
C VAL A 309 13.73 -16.50 -3.27
N ALA A 310 14.98 -16.19 -2.87
CA ALA A 310 16.17 -16.86 -3.39
C ALA A 310 16.24 -18.34 -2.98
N GLU A 311 15.86 -18.66 -1.74
CA GLU A 311 15.78 -20.05 -1.24
C GLU A 311 14.75 -20.86 -2.02
N VAL A 312 13.54 -20.32 -2.21
CA VAL A 312 12.48 -20.94 -3.01
C VAL A 312 12.93 -21.12 -4.46
N ASP A 313 13.55 -20.10 -5.06
CA ASP A 313 14.07 -20.15 -6.42
C ASP A 313 15.11 -21.26 -6.61
N ALA A 314 16.03 -21.40 -5.66
CA ALA A 314 17.06 -22.44 -5.66
C ALA A 314 16.44 -23.83 -5.62
N ARG A 315 15.52 -24.08 -4.67
CA ARG A 315 14.86 -25.37 -4.51
C ARG A 315 14.06 -25.79 -5.74
N ILE A 316 13.35 -24.85 -6.38
CA ILE A 316 12.64 -25.11 -7.65
C ILE A 316 13.63 -25.54 -8.73
N GLY A 317 14.81 -24.89 -8.79
CA GLY A 317 15.86 -25.23 -9.76
C GLY A 317 16.42 -26.65 -9.59
N GLU A 318 16.58 -27.10 -8.34
CA GLU A 318 16.95 -28.48 -8.04
C GLU A 318 15.89 -29.46 -8.55
N PHE A 319 14.61 -29.22 -8.23
CA PHE A 319 13.52 -30.07 -8.69
C PHE A 319 13.45 -30.17 -10.22
N ILE A 320 13.61 -29.05 -10.94
CA ILE A 320 13.66 -29.05 -12.40
C ILE A 320 14.82 -29.92 -12.90
N SER A 321 16.01 -29.74 -12.33
CA SER A 321 17.21 -30.49 -12.73
C SER A 321 17.09 -31.99 -12.46
N GLU A 322 16.31 -32.40 -11.46
CA GLU A 322 16.05 -33.81 -11.12
C GLU A 322 15.01 -34.46 -12.05
N ASN A 323 14.20 -33.67 -12.76
CA ASN A 323 13.06 -34.14 -13.55
C ASN A 323 13.17 -33.82 -15.06
N GLU A 324 14.30 -33.24 -15.50
CA GLU A 324 14.72 -33.11 -16.91
C GLU A 324 15.57 -34.31 -17.37
#